data_AF-A0A6F9WV35-F1
#
_entry.id   AF-A0A6F9WV35-F1
#
_cell.length_a   1.000
_cell.length_b   1.000
_cell.length_c   1.000
_cell.angle_alpha   90.00
_cell.angle_beta   90.00
_cell.angle_gamma   90.00
#
_symmetry.space_group_name_H-M   'P 1'
#
loop_
_entity.id
_entity.type
_entity.pdbx_description
1 polymer ?
#
loop_
_entity_poly.entity_id
_entity_poly.type
_entity_poly.pdbx_seq_one_letter_code
_entity_poly.pdbx_strand_id
1 'polypeptide(L)' 'MKCPNCGDRTSVDLDMHSNGFTSEESPVKECGSCGLVWRVKIEAGHPRIDIIKAADTKK' A
#
# COMPACT_ATOMS: atom_id res chain seq x y z
N MET A 1 2.47 -9.14 2.81
CA MET A 1 3.46 -8.84 1.74
C MET A 1 4.63 -8.10 2.36
N LYS A 2 5.81 -8.11 1.71
CA LYS A 2 6.96 -7.32 2.16
C LYS A 2 6.75 -5.85 1.75
N CYS A 3 7.00 -4.89 2.64
CA CYS A 3 6.98 -3.47 2.33
C CYS A 3 8.00 -3.19 1.20
N PRO A 4 7.61 -2.55 0.09
CA PRO A 4 8.50 -2.30 -1.03
C PRO A 4 9.59 -1.27 -0.72
N ASN A 5 9.45 -0.50 0.36
CA ASN A 5 10.45 0.50 0.79
C ASN A 5 11.46 -0.07 1.79
N CYS A 6 11.04 -0.44 3.00
CA CYS A 6 11.96 -0.85 4.07
C CYS A 6 12.15 -2.37 4.16
N GLY A 7 11.31 -3.14 3.47
CA GLY A 7 11.37 -4.59 3.52
C GLY A 7 10.75 -5.24 4.76
N ASP A 8 10.08 -4.48 5.61
CA ASP A 8 9.39 -5.03 6.77
C ASP A 8 8.13 -5.82 6.34
N ARG A 9 7.63 -6.70 7.22
CA ARG A 9 6.41 -7.49 7.00
C ARG A 9 5.21 -6.98 7.81
N THR A 10 5.40 -5.98 8.67
CA THR A 10 4.31 -5.27 9.34
C THR A 10 3.62 -4.36 8.32
N SER A 11 2.59 -4.87 7.67
CA SER A 11 1.67 -4.08 6.87
C SER A 11 0.26 -4.30 7.39
N VAL A 12 -0.45 -3.22 7.68
CA VAL A 12 -1.90 -3.27 7.95
C VAL A 12 -2.65 -2.96 6.67
N ASP A 13 -3.74 -3.68 6.43
CA ASP A 13 -4.65 -3.37 5.34
C ASP A 13 -5.54 -2.21 5.79
N LEU A 14 -5.55 -1.13 5.00
CA LEU A 14 -6.36 0.05 5.25
C LEU A 14 -7.68 -0.13 4.51
N ASP A 15 -8.75 -0.34 5.28
CA ASP A 15 -10.09 -0.36 4.75
C ASP A 15 -10.52 1.08 4.41
N MET A 16 -10.32 1.45 3.14
CA MET A 16 -10.74 2.75 2.63
C MET A 16 -12.19 2.64 2.16
N HIS A 17 -13.15 2.72 3.10
CA HIS A 17 -14.59 2.83 2.84
C HIS A 17 -14.95 4.19 2.19
N SER A 18 -14.36 4.50 1.04
CA SER A 18 -14.77 5.62 0.20
C SER A 18 -15.36 5.05 -1.09
N ASN A 19 -16.54 5.55 -1.44
CA ASN A 19 -17.53 5.00 -2.37
C ASN A 19 -17.07 4.83 -3.86
N GLY A 20 -15.76 4.86 -4.13
CA GLY A 20 -15.14 4.70 -5.46
C GLY A 20 -13.83 3.89 -5.47
N PHE A 21 -13.39 3.34 -4.33
CA PHE A 21 -12.31 2.37 -4.26
C PHE A 21 -12.86 1.11 -3.60
N THR A 22 -13.34 0.14 -4.37
CA THR A 22 -13.74 -1.15 -3.83
C THR A 22 -12.50 -1.76 -3.16
N SER A 23 -12.48 -1.85 -1.83
CA SER A 23 -11.38 -2.42 -1.03
C SER A 23 -10.95 -3.81 -1.54
N GLU A 24 -11.83 -4.52 -2.23
CA GLU A 24 -11.60 -5.86 -2.77
C GLU A 24 -10.69 -5.90 -4.02
N GLU A 25 -10.71 -4.87 -4.87
CA GLU A 25 -9.98 -4.89 -6.16
C GLU A 25 -8.57 -4.31 -6.06
N SER A 26 -8.29 -3.46 -5.08
CA SER A 26 -6.96 -2.85 -4.87
C SER A 26 -6.76 -2.40 -3.42
N PRO A 27 -6.64 -3.34 -2.47
CA PRO A 27 -6.54 -3.04 -1.05
C PRO A 27 -5.30 -2.21 -0.72
N VAL A 28 -5.53 -1.06 -0.09
CA VAL A 28 -4.49 -0.12 0.34
C VAL A 28 -3.82 -0.66 1.59
N LYS A 29 -2.50 -0.46 1.69
CA LYS A 29 -1.66 -1.00 2.77
C LYS A 29 -0.80 0.10 3.33
N GLU A 30 -0.61 0.08 4.65
CA GLU A 30 0.35 0.92 5.34
C GLU A 30 1.41 0.07 6.04
N CYS A 31 2.68 0.47 5.93
CA CYS A 31 3.77 -0.16 6.64
C CYS A 31 3.85 0.43 8.04
N GLY A 32 3.63 -0.39 9.06
CA GLY A 32 3.75 0.05 10.47
C GLY A 32 5.19 0.40 10.89
N SER A 33 6.20 0.04 10.10
CA SER A 33 7.62 0.30 10.39
C SER A 33 8.10 1.65 9.81
N CYS A 34 7.74 1.96 8.56
CA CYS A 34 8.23 3.15 7.87
C CYS A 34 7.13 4.11 7.42
N GLY A 35 5.86 3.84 7.72
CA GLY A 35 4.73 4.72 7.38
C GLY A 35 4.41 4.83 5.89
N LEU A 36 5.04 4.03 5.03
CA LEU A 36 4.72 3.96 3.59
C LEU A 36 3.27 3.52 3.40
N VAL A 37 2.51 4.22 2.55
CA VAL A 37 1.17 3.78 2.13
C VAL A 37 1.18 3.49 0.64
N TRP A 38 0.77 2.28 0.26
CA TRP A 38 0.75 1.83 -1.14
C TRP A 38 -0.41 0.87 -1.41
N ARG A 39 -0.68 0.63 -2.68
CA ARG A 39 -1.56 -0.44 -3.14
C ARG A 39 -0.94 -1.19 -4.31
N VAL A 40 -1.54 -2.33 -4.64
CA VAL A 40 -1.23 -3.08 -5.85
C VAL A 40 -2.40 -2.91 -6.80
N LYS A 41 -2.15 -2.32 -7.97
CA LYS A 41 -3.12 -2.19 -9.06
C LYS A 41 -2.70 -3.07 -10.23
N ILE A 42 -3.65 -3.58 -11.01
CA ILE A 42 -3.34 -4.27 -12.26
C ILE A 42 -3.37 -3.25 -13.40
N GLU A 43 -2.23 -2.97 -14.01
CA GLU A 43 -2.12 -2.13 -15.21
C GLU A 43 -1.69 -3.01 -16.39
N ALA A 44 -2.49 -3.03 -17.46
CA ALA A 44 -2.22 -3.83 -18.65
C ALA A 44 -1.91 -5.32 -18.34
N GLY A 45 -2.65 -5.91 -17.39
CA GLY A 45 -2.48 -7.31 -16.98
C GLY A 45 -1.31 -7.58 -16.04
N HIS A 46 -0.56 -6.56 -15.63
CA HIS A 46 0.60 -6.71 -14.74
C HIS A 46 0.39 -6.00 -13.40
N PRO A 47 0.77 -6.62 -12.27
CA PRO A 47 0.69 -5.97 -10.97
C PRO A 47 1.71 -4.85 -10.86
N ARG A 48 1.25 -3.65 -10.51
CA ARG A 48 2.07 -2.47 -10.27
C ARG A 48 1.84 -1.93 -8.87
N ILE A 49 2.93 -1.53 -8.24
CA ILE A 49 2.90 -0.81 -6.97
C ILE A 49 2.60 0.66 -7.24
N ASP A 50 1.54 1.17 -6.61
CA ASP A 50 1.12 2.56 -6.65
C ASP A 50 1.37 3.16 -5.25
N ILE A 51 2.32 4.10 -5.15
CA ILE A 51 2.67 4.74 -3.88
C ILE A 51 1.71 5.91 -3.65
N ILE A 52 0.94 5.82 -2.55
CA ILE A 52 -0.06 6.82 -2.17
C ILE A 52 0.58 7.85 -1.22
N LYS A 53 1.39 7.39 -0.28
CA LYS A 53 2.18 8.21 0.65
C LYS A 53 3.59 7.67 0.73
N ALA A 54 4.58 8.54 0.61
CA ALA A 54 5.98 8.20 0.82
C ALA A 54 6.24 7.76 2.27
N ALA A 55 7.29 6.95 2.48
CA ALA A 55 7.70 6.55 3.82
C ALA A 55 8.07 7.77 4.68
N ASP A 56 7.71 7.73 5.95
CA ASP A 56 8.11 8.71 6.95
C ASP A 56 9.64 8.68 7.07
N THR A 57 10.28 9.78 6.67
CA THR A 57 11.71 9.99 6.88
C THR A 57 11.97 10.37 8.34
N LYS A 58 11.69 9.47 9.28
CA LYS A 58 12.26 9.61 10.63
C LYS A 58 13.53 8.77 10.68
N LYS A 59 14.63 9.48 10.36
CA LYS A 59 16.02 9.03 10.56
C LYS A 59 16.26 8.60 12.01
#